data_AF-A6WWM2-F1
#
_entry.id   AF-A6WWM2-F1
#
_cell.length_a   1.000
_cell.length_b   1.000
_cell.length_c   1.000
_cell.angle_alpha   90.00
_cell.angle_beta   90.00
_cell.angle_gamma   90.00
#
_symmetry.space_group_name_H-M   'P 1'
#
loop_
_entity.id
_entity.type
_entity.pdbx_description
1 polymer ?
#
loop_
_entity_poly.entity_id
_entity_poly.type
_entity_poly.pdbx_seq_one_letter_code
_entity_poly.pdbx_strand_id
1 'polypeptide(L)' 'MSVKRKKDLRKKYLLGEIVVRAGLSTADRAFLLGGLLELARLLPDTAEFQRLRNRGEMAFRAKASDPHWQEEPDAAQ' A
#
# COMPACT_ATOMS: atom_id res chain seq x y z
N MET A 1 8.40 24.94 2.58
CA MET A 1 8.66 23.59 2.01
C MET A 1 7.90 23.42 0.69
N SER A 2 8.58 23.10 -0.41
CA SER A 2 8.00 23.02 -1.78
C SER A 2 6.92 21.92 -1.92
N VAL A 3 5.85 22.23 -2.65
CA VAL A 3 4.70 21.34 -2.96
C VAL A 3 5.14 20.01 -3.58
N LYS A 4 6.20 20.01 -4.38
CA LYS A 4 6.75 18.80 -5.02
C LYS A 4 7.25 17.79 -3.97
N ARG A 5 7.99 18.26 -2.96
CA ARG A 5 8.53 17.41 -1.90
C ARG A 5 7.44 16.82 -1.01
N LYS A 6 6.34 17.55 -0.77
CA LYS A 6 5.16 17.03 -0.05
C LYS A 6 4.47 15.89 -0.83
N LYS A 7 4.34 16.01 -2.16
CA LYS A 7 3.73 14.95 -3.00
C LYS A 7 4.56 13.67 -3.02
N ASP A 8 5.88 13.78 -3.08
CA ASP A 8 6.78 12.62 -3.12
C ASP A 8 6.80 11.85 -1.79
N LEU A 9 6.76 12.57 -0.67
CA LEU A 9 6.62 11.95 0.66
C LEU A 9 5.30 11.20 0.81
N ARG A 10 4.19 11.81 0.37
CA ARG A 10 2.86 11.17 0.42
C ARG A 10 2.80 9.91 -0.44
N LYS A 11 3.42 9.90 -1.62
CA LYS A 11 3.49 8.69 -2.47
C LYS A 11 4.27 7.56 -1.80
N LYS A 12 5.41 7.88 -1.18
CA LYS A 12 6.22 6.89 -0.46
C LYS A 12 5.48 6.32 0.76
N TYR A 13 4.73 7.17 1.47
CA TYR A 13 3.89 6.76 2.59
C TYR A 13 2.82 5.75 2.13
N LEU A 14 2.05 6.06 1.08
CA LEU A 14 1.00 5.17 0.57
C LEU A 14 1.54 3.80 0.12
N LEU A 15 2.71 3.77 -0.51
CA LEU A 15 3.36 2.52 -0.90
C LEU A 15 3.84 1.72 0.33
N GLY A 16 4.39 2.39 1.34
CA GLY A 16 4.75 1.76 2.61
C GLY A 16 3.53 1.17 3.33
N GLU A 17 2.41 1.88 3.31
CA GLU A 17 1.16 1.45 3.94
C GLU A 17 0.62 0.14 3.34
N ILE A 18 0.72 -0.03 2.01
CA ILE A 18 0.36 -1.28 1.33
C ILE A 18 1.16 -2.47 1.88
N VAL A 19 2.48 -2.30 2.05
CA VAL A 19 3.38 -3.34 2.55
C VAL A 19 3.03 -3.72 3.99
N VAL A 20 2.77 -2.72 4.84
CA VAL A 20 2.36 -2.94 6.24
C VAL A 20 1.00 -3.66 6.28
N ARG A 21 0.01 -3.23 5.49
CA ARG A 21 -1.31 -3.86 5.42
C ARG A 21 -1.25 -5.31 4.94
N ALA A 22 -0.30 -5.66 4.09
CA ALA A 22 -0.07 -7.03 3.64
C ALA A 22 0.65 -7.91 4.69
N GLY A 23 1.02 -7.38 5.86
CA GLY A 23 1.77 -8.11 6.89
C GLY A 23 3.24 -8.32 6.54
N LEU A 24 3.80 -7.49 5.64
CA LEU A 24 5.14 -7.66 5.08
C LEU A 24 6.14 -6.61 5.59
N SER A 25 5.86 -5.95 6.71
CA SER A 25 6.70 -4.89 7.28
C SER A 25 8.11 -5.35 7.66
N THR A 26 8.29 -6.65 7.92
CA THR A 26 9.57 -7.28 8.27
C THR A 26 10.18 -8.09 7.12
N ALA A 27 9.53 -8.11 5.94
CA ALA A 27 10.01 -8.86 4.79
C ALA A 27 11.30 -8.23 4.23
N ASP A 28 12.15 -9.09 3.65
CA ASP A 28 13.36 -8.65 2.97
C ASP A 28 13.04 -7.70 1.78
N ARG A 29 13.85 -6.66 1.61
CA ARG A 29 13.59 -5.62 0.60
C ARG A 29 13.79 -6.13 -0.83
N ALA A 30 14.75 -7.02 -1.05
CA ALA A 30 14.97 -7.62 -2.37
C ALA A 30 13.82 -8.57 -2.72
N PHE A 31 13.31 -9.33 -1.75
CA PHE A 31 12.10 -10.13 -1.92
C PHE A 31 10.89 -9.29 -2.33
N LEU A 32 10.62 -8.18 -1.61
CA LEU A 32 9.53 -7.27 -1.94
C LEU A 32 9.67 -6.68 -3.35
N LEU A 33 10.86 -6.19 -3.69
CA LEU A 33 11.12 -5.61 -5.01
C LEU A 33 10.96 -6.66 -6.13
N GLY A 34 11.47 -7.88 -5.93
CA GLY A 34 11.31 -8.97 -6.87
C GLY A 34 9.84 -9.29 -7.15
N GLY A 35 9.03 -9.42 -6.10
CA GLY A 35 7.59 -9.61 -6.24
C GLY A 35 6.89 -8.46 -6.97
N LEU A 36 7.23 -7.20 -6.65
CA LEU A 36 6.68 -6.04 -7.35
C LEU A 36 7.07 -5.99 -8.84
N LEU A 37 8.26 -6.48 -9.21
CA LEU A 37 8.68 -6.60 -10.61
C LEU A 37 7.92 -7.70 -11.36
N GLU A 38 7.59 -8.81 -10.70
CA GLU A 38 6.66 -9.82 -11.25
C GLU A 38 5.28 -9.19 -11.51
N LEU A 39 4.75 -8.45 -10.53
CA LEU A 39 3.44 -7.79 -10.63
C LEU A 39 3.41 -6.73 -11.74
N ALA A 40 4.50 -5.98 -11.93
CA ALA A 40 4.60 -4.94 -12.95
C ALA A 40 4.50 -5.48 -14.38
N ARG A 41 4.70 -6.79 -14.59
CA ARG A 41 4.53 -7.45 -15.90
C ARG A 41 3.09 -7.83 -16.22
N LEU A 42 2.18 -7.77 -15.25
CA LEU A 42 0.78 -8.13 -15.46
C LEU A 42 0.04 -7.03 -16.20
N LEU A 43 -0.65 -7.41 -17.27
CA LEU A 43 -1.50 -6.49 -18.02
C LEU A 43 -2.86 -6.31 -17.31
N PRO A 44 -3.42 -5.09 -17.25
CA PRO A 44 -4.68 -4.79 -16.56
C PRO A 44 -5.88 -5.67 -16.96
N ASP A 45 -5.91 -6.12 -18.22
CA ASP A 45 -7.04 -6.89 -18.76
C ASP A 45 -6.90 -8.40 -18.52
N THR A 46 -5.83 -8.83 -17.84
CA THR A 46 -5.62 -10.24 -17.52
C THR A 46 -6.45 -10.66 -16.31
N ALA A 47 -6.93 -11.90 -16.34
CA ALA A 47 -7.65 -12.50 -15.21
C ALA A 47 -6.81 -12.49 -13.92
N GLU A 48 -5.50 -12.64 -14.05
CA GLU A 48 -4.57 -12.58 -12.92
C GLU A 48 -4.51 -11.20 -12.28
N PHE A 49 -4.38 -10.14 -13.08
CA PHE A 49 -4.43 -8.77 -12.58
C PHE A 49 -5.75 -8.49 -11.85
N GLN A 50 -6.88 -8.87 -12.47
CA GLN A 50 -8.21 -8.67 -11.88
C GLN A 50 -8.39 -9.43 -10.56
N ARG A 51 -7.90 -10.67 -10.48
CA ARG A 51 -7.93 -11.47 -9.25
C ARG A 51 -7.14 -10.80 -8.12
N LEU A 52 -5.92 -10.34 -8.40
CA LEU A 52 -5.08 -9.67 -7.41
C LEU A 52 -5.68 -8.35 -6.96
N ARG A 53 -6.22 -7.57 -7.91
CA ARG A 53 -6.97 -6.33 -7.62
C ARG A 53 -8.14 -6.60 -6.68
N ASN A 54 -9.00 -7.58 -7.00
CA ASN A 54 -10.18 -7.88 -6.18
C ASN A 54 -9.80 -8.30 -4.75
N ARG A 55 -8.74 -9.11 -4.59
CA ARG A 55 -8.19 -9.44 -3.26
C ARG A 55 -7.71 -8.20 -2.51
N GLY A 56 -6.98 -7.32 -3.20
CA GLY A 56 -6.54 -6.05 -2.64
C GLY A 56 -7.72 -5.19 -2.17
N GLU A 57 -8.74 -5.02 -3.01
CA GLU A 57 -9.94 -4.26 -2.66
C GLU A 57 -10.64 -4.81 -1.42
N MET A 58 -10.77 -6.14 -1.30
CA MET A 58 -11.34 -6.78 -0.10
C MET A 58 -10.50 -6.50 1.15
N ALA A 59 -9.17 -6.61 1.06
CA ALA A 59 -8.28 -6.33 2.19
C ALA A 59 -8.34 -4.86 2.64
N PHE A 60 -8.44 -3.92 1.68
CA PHE A 60 -8.62 -2.50 1.98
C PHE A 60 -9.96 -2.22 2.66
N ARG A 61 -11.05 -2.85 2.22
CA ARG A 61 -12.40 -2.68 2.79
C ARG A 61 -12.52 -3.29 4.19
N ALA A 62 -11.99 -4.51 4.39
CA ALA A 62 -12.07 -5.19 5.69
C ALA A 62 -11.46 -4.36 6.83
N LYS A 63 -10.39 -3.61 6.55
CA LYS A 63 -9.73 -2.75 7.55
C LYS A 63 -10.41 -1.39 7.73
N ALA A 64 -11.18 -0.90 6.76
CA ALA A 64 -11.98 0.32 6.93
C ALA A 64 -13.16 0.12 7.90
N SER A 65 -13.55 -1.12 8.14
CA SER A 65 -14.56 -1.51 9.14
C SER A 65 -13.96 -1.80 10.52
N ASP A 66 -12.64 -1.67 10.70
CA ASP A 66 -11.94 -1.80 11.98
C ASP A 66 -11.80 -0.40 12.63
N PRO A 67 -12.51 -0.10 13.75
CA PRO A 67 -12.59 1.25 14.32
C PRO A 67 -11.29 1.79 14.92
N HIS A 68 -10.21 1.01 15.03
CA HIS A 68 -9.02 1.37 15.80
C HIS A 68 -7.92 2.13 15.02
N TRP A 69 -8.15 2.54 13.77
CA TRP A 69 -7.16 3.33 13.01
C TRP A 69 -7.74 4.63 12.44
N GLN A 70 -8.32 5.45 13.31
CA GLN A 70 -8.18 6.89 13.15
C GLN A 70 -6.76 7.24 13.65
N GLU A 71 -5.86 7.57 12.74
CA GLU A 71 -4.69 8.37 13.11
C GLU A 71 -5.22 9.67 13.72
N GLU A 72 -5.16 9.79 15.05
CA GLU A 72 -5.22 11.06 15.76
C GLU A 72 -4.17 11.99 15.09
N PRO A 73 -4.58 13.07 14.41
CA PRO A 73 -3.64 14.06 13.97
C PRO A 73 -3.18 14.81 15.21
N ASP A 74 -2.05 14.38 15.76
CA ASP A 74 -1.08 15.17 16.52
C ASP A 74 -1.71 16.40 17.19
N ALA A 75 -2.34 16.17 18.35
CA ALA A 75 -2.56 17.19 19.35
C ALA A 75 -1.19 17.67 19.86
N ALA A 76 -0.51 18.44 19.01
CA ALA A 76 0.65 19.22 19.40
C ALA A 76 0.14 20.51 20.05
N GLN A 77 0.39 20.56 21.36
CA GLN A 77 0.37 21.74 22.22
C GLN A 77 1.36 22.81 21.74
#